data_AF-A0A9N9DYQ7-F1
#
_entry.id   AF-A0A9N9DYQ7-F1
#
_cell.length_a   1.000
_cell.length_b   1.000
_cell.length_c   1.000
_cell.angle_alpha   90.00
_cell.angle_beta   90.00
_cell.angle_gamma   90.00
#
_symmetry.space_group_name_H-M   'P 1'
#
loop_
_entity.id
_entity.type
_entity.pdbx_description
1 polymer ?
#
loop_
_entity_poly.entity_id
_entity_poly.type
_entity_poly.pdbx_seq_one_letter_code
_entity_poly.pdbx_strand_id
1 'polypeptide(L)' 'TLCKSLARSTETVTDWNINISAVLFAYRTEKQATTKIEPFYLVYGRPAH' A
#
# COMPACT_ATOMS: atom_id res chain seq x y z
N THR A 1 4.29 5.19 -5.69
CA THR A 1 4.98 3.88 -5.71
C THR A 1 5.21 3.43 -4.28
N LEU A 2 5.12 2.12 -4.01
CA LEU A 2 5.24 1.55 -2.65
C LEU A 2 6.49 2.05 -1.90
N CYS A 3 7.64 2.11 -2.57
CA CYS A 3 8.89 2.61 -1.99
C CYS A 3 8.80 4.08 -1.53
N LYS A 4 8.05 4.94 -2.23
CA LYS A 4 7.85 6.35 -1.82
C LYS A 4 6.96 6.45 -0.58
N SER A 5 5.92 5.61 -0.50
CA SER A 5 5.03 5.59 0.67
C SER A 5 5.76 5.05 1.91
N LEU A 6 6.57 4.01 1.73
CA LEU A 6 7.43 3.47 2.80
C LEU A 6 8.50 4.49 3.25
N ALA A 7 9.18 5.15 2.32
CA ALA A 7 10.19 6.17 2.63
C ALA A 7 9.60 7.34 3.45
N ARG A 8 8.38 7.80 3.13
CA ARG A 8 7.68 8.82 3.92
C ARG A 8 7.37 8.37 5.35
N SER A 9 7.05 7.09 5.55
CA SER A 9 6.76 6.53 6.87
C SER A 9 8.01 6.29 7.72
N THR A 10 9.18 6.08 7.10
CA THR A 10 10.45 5.88 7.81
C THR A 10 11.08 7.18 8.30
N GLU A 11 10.82 8.32 7.63
CA GLU A 11 11.35 9.63 8.03
C GLU A 11 10.71 10.19 9.31
N THR A 12 9.52 9.70 9.67
CA THR A 12 8.69 10.25 10.74
C THR A 12 8.58 9.36 11.98
N VAL A 13 8.95 8.08 11.89
CA VAL A 13 8.70 7.10 12.97
C VAL A 13 9.89 6.16 13.14
N THR A 14 10.43 6.11 14.36
CA THR A 14 11.56 5.24 14.77
C THR A 14 11.21 3.75 14.63
N ASP A 15 9.94 3.40 14.87
CA ASP A 15 9.38 2.05 14.67
C ASP A 15 8.64 1.93 13.33
N TRP A 16 9.37 2.17 12.23
CA TRP A 16 8.87 2.05 10.85
C TRP A 16 8.14 0.73 10.55
N ASN A 17 8.48 -0.35 11.26
CA ASN A 17 7.89 -1.68 11.10
C ASN A 17 6.40 -1.73 11.50
N ILE A 18 5.96 -0.89 12.45
CA ILE A 18 4.56 -0.83 12.87
C ILE A 18 3.67 -0.33 11.73
N ASN A 19 4.21 0.59 10.91
CA ASN A 19 3.47 1.20 9.81
C ASN A 19 3.54 0.40 8.51
N ILE A 20 4.43 -0.61 8.40
CA ILE A 20 4.53 -1.45 7.21
C ILE A 20 3.18 -2.04 6.86
N SER A 21 2.49 -2.68 7.81
CA SER A 21 1.24 -3.39 7.55
C SER A 21 0.15 -2.43 7.06
N ALA A 22 0.07 -1.24 7.63
CA ALA A 22 -0.88 -0.20 7.24
C ALA A 22 -0.57 0.36 5.84
N VAL A 23 0.70 0.67 5.56
CA VAL A 23 1.14 1.17 4.24
C VAL A 23 0.93 0.12 3.15
N LEU A 24 1.20 -1.16 3.45
CA LEU A 24 1.00 -2.26 2.52
C LEU A 24 -0.48 -2.46 2.22
N PHE A 25 -1.33 -2.35 3.25
CA PHE A 25 -2.77 -2.44 3.09
C PHE A 25 -3.29 -1.29 2.22
N ALA A 26 -2.96 -0.04 2.55
CA ALA A 26 -3.33 1.12 1.77
C ALA A 26 -2.90 0.99 0.31
N TYR A 27 -1.66 0.55 0.06
CA TYR A 27 -1.16 0.35 -1.29
C TYR A 27 -1.93 -0.72 -2.08
N ARG A 28 -2.44 -1.76 -1.41
CA ARG A 28 -3.19 -2.86 -2.04
C ARG A 28 -4.64 -2.51 -2.35
N THR A 29 -5.24 -1.63 -1.55
CA THR A 29 -6.64 -1.19 -1.70
C THR A 29 -6.76 0.13 -2.49
N GLU A 30 -5.68 0.88 -2.64
CA GLU A 30 -5.67 2.10 -3.44
C GLU A 30 -5.55 1.77 -4.95
N LYS A 31 -6.40 2.41 -5.75
CA LYS A 31 -6.37 2.26 -7.22
C LYS A 31 -5.05 2.78 -7.75
N GLN A 32 -4.29 1.91 -8.41
CA GLN A 32 -3.05 2.32 -9.04
C GLN A 32 -3.31 3.34 -10.15
N ALA A 33 -2.49 4.39 -10.20
CA ALA A 33 -2.71 5.50 -11.14
C ALA A 33 -2.65 5.06 -12.61
N THR A 34 -1.84 4.04 -12.91
CA THR A 34 -1.57 3.50 -14.26
C THR A 34 -2.63 2.51 -14.72
N THR A 35 -2.98 1.52 -13.89
CA THR A 35 -3.96 0.48 -14.24
C THR A 35 -5.39 0.85 -13.85
N LYS A 36 -5.59 1.87 -13.01
CA LYS A 36 -6.88 2.26 -12.40
C LYS A 36 -7.57 1.14 -11.61
N ILE A 37 -6.86 0.04 -11.37
CA ILE A 37 -7.33 -1.16 -10.69
C ILE A 37 -6.58 -1.29 -9.37
N GLU A 38 -7.28 -1.81 -8.37
CA GLU A 38 -6.72 -2.12 -7.06
C GLU A 38 -5.80 -3.34 -7.17
N PRO A 39 -4.55 -3.28 -6.69
CA PRO A 39 -3.64 -4.43 -6.71
C PRO A 39 -4.24 -5.68 -6.05
N PHE A 40 -5.06 -5.51 -5.00
CA PHE A 40 -5.75 -6.63 -4.36
C PHE A 40 -6.68 -7.37 -5.32
N TYR A 41 -7.44 -6.64 -6.13
CA TYR A 41 -8.34 -7.22 -7.12
C TYR A 41 -7.59 -8.01 -8.19
N LEU A 42 -6.40 -7.54 -8.61
CA LEU A 42 -5.56 -8.26 -9.57
C LEU A 42 -5.04 -9.59 -9.03
N VAL A 43 -4.75 -9.68 -7.72
CA VAL A 43 -4.20 -10.89 -7.10
C VAL A 43 -5.28 -11.91 -6.77
N TYR A 44 -6.41 -11.45 -6.24
CA TYR A 44 -7.43 -12.35 -5.67
C TYR A 44 -8.70 -12.46 -6.52
N GLY A 45 -8.84 -11.67 -7.58
CA GLY A 45 -10.04 -11.64 -8.43
C GLY A 45 -11.30 -11.15 -7.72
N ARG A 46 -11.17 -10.63 -6.49
CA ARG A 46 -12.25 -10.14 -5.65
C ARG A 46 -11.84 -8.85 -4.93
N PRO A 47 -12.79 -7.96 -4.61
CA PRO A 47 -12.51 -6.74 -3.85
C PRO A 47 -12.12 -7.03 -2.40
N ALA A 48 -11.40 -6.09 -1.76
CA ALA A 48 -10.82 -6.24 -0.42
C ALA A 48 -11.79 -5.90 0.75
N HIS A 49 -13.09 -5.76 0.47
CA HIS A 49 -14.11 -5.35 1.44
C HIS A 49 -14.70 -6.52 2.23
#